data_AF-A0A0P0WDR5-F1
#
_entry.id   AF-A0A0P0WDR5-F1
#
_cell.length_a   1.000
_cell.length_b   1.000
_cell.length_c   1.000
_cell.angle_alpha   90.00
_cell.angle_beta   90.00
_cell.angle_gamma   90.00
#
_symmetry.space_group_name_H-M   'P 1'
#
loop_
_entity.id
_entity.type
_entity.pdbx_description
1 polymer ?
#
loop_
_entity_poly.entity_id
_entity_poly.type
_entity_poly.pdbx_seq_one_letter_code
_entity_poly.pdbx_strand_id
1 'polypeptide(L)'
;CGRASVGDLIYRHMSFPGKFSPEYLLDRLEISSEHDALEAADRVEAAMHVWRRKASQGHSRSPWSAVKELMESDKNVMLASRAGDVLLCLKQRFPGLSQTTLDASKIQYNKVTTPTHHQQRRVATSSPWTNTNTKLLLLLFSVQDVGQAILEGYSRVLESLAYNIVTCIDDVLFADESARKI
;
A
#
# COMPACT_ATOMS: atom_id res chain seq x y z
N CYS A 1 12.74 3.41 5.04
CA CYS A 1 13.52 2.15 4.89
C CYS A 1 12.60 0.93 4.89
N GLY A 2 12.96 -0.16 4.21
CA GLY A 2 12.06 -1.32 4.06
C GLY A 2 11.66 -2.01 5.36
N ARG A 3 12.57 -2.08 6.35
CA ARG A 3 12.29 -2.64 7.68
C ARG A 3 11.13 -1.93 8.37
N ALA A 4 11.19 -0.61 8.38
CA ALA A 4 10.18 0.19 9.03
C ALA A 4 8.84 0.10 8.30
N SER A 5 8.86 0.16 6.96
CA SER A 5 7.67 -0.01 6.10
C SER A 5 6.85 -1.26 6.44
N VAL A 6 7.47 -2.41 6.69
CA VAL A 6 6.73 -3.63 7.09
C VAL A 6 6.46 -3.76 8.60
N GLY A 7 7.12 -2.97 9.44
CA GLY A 7 7.11 -3.14 10.89
C GLY A 7 8.00 -4.28 11.40
N ASP A 8 8.36 -4.21 12.69
CA ASP A 8 9.36 -5.11 13.29
C ASP A 8 8.98 -6.58 13.28
N LEU A 9 7.69 -6.92 13.43
CA LEU A 9 7.23 -8.31 13.45
C LEU A 9 7.46 -8.99 12.10
N ILE A 10 7.02 -8.33 11.01
CA ILE A 10 7.15 -8.83 9.65
C ILE A 10 8.64 -8.88 9.28
N TYR A 11 9.39 -7.82 9.57
CA TYR A 11 10.82 -7.77 9.29
C TYR A 11 11.60 -8.88 10.01
N ARG A 12 11.31 -9.13 11.29
CA ARG A 12 11.99 -10.19 12.07
C ARG A 12 11.73 -11.57 11.49
N HIS A 13 10.51 -11.84 11.04
CA HIS A 13 10.17 -13.12 10.43
C HIS A 13 10.81 -13.27 9.04
N MET A 14 10.76 -12.21 8.22
CA MET A 14 11.41 -12.19 6.90
C MET A 14 12.94 -12.18 6.98
N SER A 15 13.53 -11.75 8.09
CA SER A 15 14.98 -11.78 8.29
C SER A 15 15.47 -13.10 8.89
N PHE A 16 14.57 -14.00 9.30
CA PHE A 16 14.94 -15.23 9.99
C PHE A 16 15.74 -16.17 9.06
N PRO A 17 16.94 -16.63 9.44
CA PRO A 17 17.70 -17.56 8.63
C PRO A 17 17.01 -18.93 8.61
N GLY A 18 16.58 -19.40 7.42
CA GLY A 18 15.93 -20.70 7.27
C GLY A 18 14.73 -20.71 6.33
N LYS A 19 13.88 -21.73 6.50
CA LYS A 19 12.61 -21.85 5.75
C LYS A 19 11.67 -20.71 6.13
N PHE A 20 11.13 -20.04 5.13
CA PHE A 20 10.16 -18.96 5.28
C PHE A 20 8.79 -19.49 4.90
N SER A 21 7.77 -19.26 5.74
CA SER A 21 6.37 -19.52 5.41
C SER A 21 5.60 -18.21 5.59
N PRO A 22 5.14 -17.58 4.49
CA PRO A 22 4.34 -16.38 4.58
C PRO A 22 2.98 -16.64 5.24
N GLU A 23 2.41 -17.84 5.13
CA GLU A 23 1.13 -18.20 5.74
C GLU A 23 1.18 -18.10 7.26
N TYR A 24 2.23 -18.67 7.88
CA TYR A 24 2.43 -18.60 9.32
C TYR A 24 2.66 -17.16 9.80
N LEU A 25 3.35 -16.34 8.99
CA LEU A 25 3.50 -14.92 9.29
C LEU A 25 2.14 -14.19 9.26
N LEU A 26 1.31 -14.50 8.26
CA LEU A 26 -0.02 -13.92 8.14
C LEU A 26 -0.97 -14.37 9.24
N ASP A 27 -0.84 -15.60 9.73
CA ASP A 27 -1.63 -16.05 10.89
C ASP A 27 -1.21 -15.33 12.19
N ARG A 28 0.03 -14.85 12.25
CA ARG A 28 0.54 -14.02 13.37
C ARG A 28 0.26 -12.54 13.19
N LEU A 29 0.03 -12.09 11.97
CA LEU A 29 -0.41 -10.74 11.68
C LEU A 29 -1.92 -10.73 11.91
N GLU A 30 -2.38 -10.14 13.01
CA GLU A 30 -3.81 -10.05 13.32
C GLU A 30 -4.51 -9.14 12.30
N ILE A 31 -4.80 -9.67 11.10
CA ILE A 31 -5.54 -8.98 10.05
C ILE A 31 -7.01 -9.13 10.37
N SER A 32 -7.59 -8.10 11.01
CA SER A 32 -8.98 -8.12 11.46
C SER A 32 -9.95 -7.78 10.34
N SER A 33 -9.52 -6.95 9.37
CA SER A 33 -10.34 -6.44 8.29
C SER A 33 -9.63 -6.49 6.93
N GLU A 34 -10.42 -6.43 5.85
CA GLU A 34 -9.90 -6.28 4.49
C GLU A 34 -9.07 -5.00 4.32
N HIS A 35 -9.43 -3.95 5.05
CA HIS A 35 -8.67 -2.69 5.07
C HIS A 35 -7.28 -2.87 5.68
N ASP A 36 -7.18 -3.59 6.81
CA ASP A 36 -5.89 -3.90 7.44
C ASP A 36 -5.02 -4.75 6.51
N ALA A 37 -5.64 -5.69 5.78
CA ALA A 37 -4.96 -6.52 4.80
C ALA A 37 -4.36 -5.68 3.66
N LEU A 38 -5.12 -4.68 3.19
CA LEU A 38 -4.71 -3.76 2.13
C LEU A 38 -3.56 -2.87 2.61
N GLU A 39 -3.67 -2.31 3.81
CA GLU A 39 -2.61 -1.49 4.38
C GLU A 39 -1.31 -2.31 4.58
N ALA A 40 -1.44 -3.55 5.04
CA ALA A 40 -0.31 -4.47 5.17
C ALA A 40 0.31 -4.79 3.79
N ALA A 41 -0.51 -5.01 2.76
CA ALA A 41 -0.04 -5.26 1.40
C ALA A 41 0.73 -4.05 0.84
N ASP A 42 0.18 -2.84 0.96
CA ASP A 42 0.81 -1.59 0.49
C ASP A 42 2.16 -1.36 1.19
N ARG A 43 2.22 -1.64 2.50
CA ARG A 43 3.45 -1.60 3.32
C ARG A 43 4.50 -2.61 2.88
N VAL A 44 4.11 -3.86 2.66
CA VAL A 44 4.98 -4.94 2.17
C VAL A 44 5.50 -4.63 0.77
N GLU A 45 4.65 -4.09 -0.10
CA GLU A 45 5.03 -3.68 -1.45
C GLU A 45 6.04 -2.52 -1.43
N ALA A 46 5.78 -1.48 -0.62
CA ALA A 46 6.73 -0.38 -0.42
C ALA A 46 8.09 -0.89 0.07
N ALA A 47 8.11 -1.81 1.03
CA ALA A 47 9.34 -2.41 1.55
C ALA A 47 10.09 -3.22 0.49
N MET A 48 9.37 -4.05 -0.27
CA MET A 48 9.89 -4.82 -1.39
C MET A 48 10.58 -3.90 -2.41
N HIS A 49 9.97 -2.78 -2.75
CA HIS A 49 10.57 -1.79 -3.66
C HIS A 49 11.83 -1.13 -3.08
N VAL A 50 11.85 -0.81 -1.79
CA VAL A 50 13.04 -0.27 -1.12
C VAL A 50 14.18 -1.28 -1.13
N TRP A 51 13.92 -2.55 -0.81
CA TRP A 51 14.95 -3.58 -0.81
C TRP A 51 15.48 -3.89 -2.20
N ARG A 52 14.62 -3.93 -3.22
CA ARG A 52 15.09 -4.06 -4.61
C ARG A 52 15.98 -2.89 -5.03
N ARG A 53 15.62 -1.65 -4.68
CA ARG A 53 16.48 -0.48 -4.95
C ARG A 53 17.81 -0.58 -4.23
N LYS A 54 17.81 -0.94 -2.94
CA LYS A 54 19.04 -1.08 -2.13
C LYS A 54 19.93 -2.21 -2.61
N ALA A 55 19.38 -3.30 -3.16
CA ALA A 55 20.14 -4.37 -3.81
C ALA A 55 20.85 -3.91 -5.09
N SER A 56 20.29 -2.92 -5.81
CA SER A 56 20.89 -2.38 -7.05
C SER A 56 21.82 -1.17 -6.83
N GLN A 57 21.84 -0.59 -5.63
CA GLN A 57 22.63 0.61 -5.36
C GLN A 57 24.11 0.26 -5.17
N GLY A 58 24.88 0.34 -6.26
CA GLY A 58 26.33 0.42 -6.20
C GLY A 58 26.74 1.83 -5.79
N HIS A 59 27.06 2.04 -4.51
CA HIS A 59 27.67 3.29 -4.09
C HIS A 59 29.13 3.05 -3.71
N SER A 60 30.01 3.66 -4.50
CA SER A 60 31.45 3.68 -4.29
C SER A 60 31.79 4.24 -2.90
N ARG A 61 32.08 3.36 -1.96
CA ARG A 61 32.91 3.67 -0.79
C ARG A 61 33.61 2.40 -0.32
N SER A 62 34.74 2.57 0.36
CA SER A 62 35.76 1.60 0.83
C SER A 62 35.51 0.08 0.70
N PRO A 63 36.54 -0.75 0.53
CA PRO A 63 36.41 -2.21 0.43
C PRO A 63 35.57 -2.89 1.52
N TRP A 64 35.63 -2.42 2.78
CA TRP A 64 34.79 -2.93 3.87
C TRP A 64 33.32 -2.55 3.72
N SER A 65 33.04 -1.35 3.19
CA SER A 65 31.69 -0.97 2.76
C SER A 65 31.24 -1.90 1.65
N ALA A 66 32.09 -2.19 0.66
CA ALA A 66 31.75 -3.12 -0.41
C ALA A 66 31.44 -4.55 0.09
N VAL A 67 32.16 -5.07 1.10
CA VAL A 67 31.84 -6.37 1.73
C VAL A 67 30.53 -6.31 2.50
N LYS A 68 30.31 -5.26 3.31
CA LYS A 68 29.05 -5.04 4.01
C LYS A 68 27.89 -4.90 3.02
N GLU A 69 28.11 -4.24 1.90
CA GLU A 69 27.16 -4.02 0.82
C GLU A 69 26.87 -5.31 0.07
N LEU A 70 27.84 -6.19 -0.16
CA LEU A 70 27.60 -7.52 -0.74
C LEU A 70 26.71 -8.37 0.19
N MET A 71 27.02 -8.40 1.47
CA MET A 71 26.17 -9.11 2.45
C MET A 71 24.78 -8.47 2.55
N GLU A 72 24.70 -7.15 2.48
CA GLU A 72 23.44 -6.41 2.55
C GLU A 72 22.64 -6.52 1.25
N SER A 73 23.28 -6.59 0.08
CA SER A 73 22.62 -6.78 -1.21
C SER A 73 21.96 -8.15 -1.26
N ASP A 74 22.67 -9.20 -0.83
CA ASP A 74 22.12 -10.56 -0.77
C ASP A 74 20.94 -10.62 0.22
N LYS A 75 21.07 -9.97 1.38
CA LYS A 75 19.97 -9.82 2.34
C LYS A 75 18.79 -9.07 1.74
N ASN A 76 19.02 -7.97 1.04
CA ASN A 76 17.97 -7.19 0.41
C ASN A 76 17.25 -7.97 -0.70
N VAL A 77 17.98 -8.72 -1.52
CA VAL A 77 17.39 -9.60 -2.54
C VAL A 77 16.51 -10.67 -1.87
N MET A 78 17.02 -11.33 -0.82
CA MET A 78 16.27 -12.32 -0.06
C MET A 78 15.01 -11.71 0.59
N LEU A 79 15.13 -10.55 1.24
CA LEU A 79 14.02 -9.84 1.87
C LEU A 79 12.97 -9.41 0.83
N ALA A 80 13.40 -8.92 -0.34
CA ALA A 80 12.48 -8.57 -1.42
C ALA A 80 11.75 -9.80 -1.98
N SER A 81 12.43 -10.95 -2.07
CA SER A 81 11.78 -12.21 -2.47
C SER A 81 10.72 -12.62 -1.46
N ARG A 82 11.08 -12.67 -0.17
CA ARG A 82 10.16 -13.04 0.91
C ARG A 82 8.98 -12.08 1.05
N ALA A 83 9.20 -10.78 0.87
CA ALA A 83 8.13 -9.79 0.81
C ALA A 83 7.18 -10.05 -0.36
N GLY A 84 7.71 -10.48 -1.51
CA GLY A 84 6.90 -10.93 -2.65
C GLY A 84 6.02 -12.12 -2.31
N ASP A 85 6.56 -13.10 -1.58
CA ASP A 85 5.79 -14.27 -1.12
C ASP A 85 4.66 -13.86 -0.15
N VAL A 86 4.93 -12.96 0.80
CA VAL A 86 3.90 -12.40 1.71
C VAL A 86 2.82 -11.67 0.93
N LEU A 87 3.21 -10.83 -0.02
CA LEU A 87 2.27 -10.07 -0.85
C LEU A 87 1.38 -11.01 -1.68
N LEU A 88 1.94 -12.10 -2.21
CA LEU A 88 1.18 -13.12 -2.92
C LEU A 88 0.17 -13.81 -2.00
N CYS A 89 0.59 -14.22 -0.80
CA CYS A 89 -0.31 -14.88 0.15
C CYS A 89 -1.41 -13.93 0.67
N LEU A 90 -1.11 -12.65 0.87
CA LEU A 90 -2.13 -11.62 1.16
C LEU A 90 -3.16 -11.55 0.04
N LYS A 91 -2.72 -11.44 -1.22
CA LYS A 91 -3.60 -11.40 -2.40
C LYS A 91 -4.46 -12.66 -2.56
N GLN A 92 -3.93 -13.82 -2.20
CA GLN A 92 -4.70 -15.08 -2.24
C GLN A 92 -5.71 -15.19 -1.10
N ARG A 93 -5.36 -14.72 0.11
CA ARG A 93 -6.24 -14.78 1.28
C ARG A 93 -7.41 -13.80 1.18
N PHE A 94 -7.19 -12.68 0.50
CA PHE A 94 -8.20 -11.68 0.24
C PHE A 94 -8.27 -11.40 -1.27
N PRO A 95 -8.92 -12.27 -2.07
CA PRO A 95 -9.04 -12.04 -3.52
C PRO A 95 -9.86 -10.78 -3.86
N GLY A 96 -10.54 -10.18 -2.87
CA GLY A 96 -11.15 -8.85 -2.95
C GLY A 96 -10.17 -7.68 -2.84
N LEU A 97 -8.91 -7.93 -2.43
CA LEU A 97 -7.85 -6.93 -2.39
C LEU A 97 -7.76 -6.28 -3.77
N SER A 98 -8.12 -5.00 -3.81
CA SER A 98 -8.06 -4.20 -5.00
C SER A 98 -6.68 -4.31 -5.63
N GLN A 99 -6.63 -4.60 -6.94
CA GLN A 99 -5.41 -4.84 -7.69
C GLN A 99 -4.42 -3.66 -7.63
N THR A 100 -4.94 -2.48 -7.25
CA THR A 100 -4.22 -1.29 -6.79
C THR A 100 -5.11 -0.59 -5.76
N THR A 101 -4.55 0.17 -4.80
CA THR A 101 -5.31 1.06 -3.89
C THR A 101 -6.29 2.00 -4.64
N LEU A 102 -6.02 2.23 -5.92
CA LEU A 102 -6.86 2.98 -6.86
C LEU A 102 -8.20 2.26 -7.13
N ASP A 103 -8.24 0.92 -7.20
CA ASP A 103 -9.49 0.17 -7.37
C ASP A 103 -10.35 0.11 -6.09
N ALA A 104 -9.75 0.06 -4.90
CA ALA A 104 -10.51 0.17 -3.63
C ALA A 104 -11.30 1.48 -3.58
N SER A 105 -10.69 2.54 -4.13
CA SER A 105 -11.31 3.85 -4.26
C SER A 105 -12.51 3.79 -5.22
N LYS A 106 -12.37 3.16 -6.39
CA LYS A 106 -13.50 3.01 -7.34
C LYS A 106 -14.68 2.25 -6.72
N ILE A 107 -14.45 1.24 -5.89
CA ILE A 107 -15.53 0.45 -5.28
C ILE A 107 -16.33 1.28 -4.26
N GLN A 108 -15.68 2.12 -3.45
CA GLN A 108 -16.38 3.02 -2.53
C GLN A 108 -17.24 4.05 -3.28
N TYR A 109 -16.74 4.62 -4.38
CA TYR A 109 -17.48 5.66 -5.12
C TYR A 109 -18.52 5.13 -6.10
N ASN A 110 -18.43 3.86 -6.51
CA ASN A 110 -19.43 3.26 -7.40
C ASN A 110 -20.58 2.58 -6.66
N LYS A 111 -20.73 2.81 -5.34
CA LYS A 111 -22.06 2.75 -4.71
C LYS A 111 -22.88 3.95 -5.20
N VAL A 112 -23.16 3.94 -6.50
CA VAL A 112 -24.32 4.58 -7.09
C VAL A 112 -25.46 4.23 -6.16
N THR A 113 -25.90 5.22 -5.39
CA THR A 113 -27.22 5.29 -4.80
C THR A 113 -28.18 5.10 -5.97
N THR A 114 -28.43 3.84 -6.32
CA THR A 114 -29.52 3.46 -7.20
C THR A 114 -30.75 3.86 -6.40
N PRO A 115 -31.52 4.87 -6.84
CA PRO A 115 -32.81 5.14 -6.24
C PRO A 115 -33.61 3.89 -6.53
N THR A 116 -33.84 3.09 -5.48
CA THR A 116 -34.55 1.83 -5.58
C THR A 116 -35.88 2.13 -6.24
N HIS A 117 -36.02 1.56 -7.43
CA HIS A 117 -37.10 1.76 -8.37
C HIS A 117 -38.36 1.09 -7.79
N HIS A 118 -38.97 1.69 -6.77
CA HIS A 118 -40.34 1.36 -6.40
C HIS A 118 -41.25 1.95 -7.48
N GLN A 119 -41.55 1.04 -8.39
CA GLN A 119 -42.49 1.02 -9.49
C GLN A 119 -43.85 1.69 -9.16
N GLN A 120 -43.91 3.02 -9.02
CA GLN A 120 -45.16 3.77 -9.07
C GLN A 120 -45.53 4.02 -10.54
N ARG A 121 -46.20 3.02 -11.11
CA ARG A 121 -46.84 3.03 -12.42
C ARG A 121 -47.81 4.22 -12.53
N ARG A 122 -47.47 5.27 -13.29
CA ARG A 122 -48.46 6.18 -13.89
C ARG A 122 -47.95 6.78 -15.20
N VAL A 123 -48.80 6.68 -16.20
CA VAL A 123 -48.62 6.99 -17.62
C VAL A 123 -48.81 8.49 -17.89
N ALA A 124 -48.19 8.98 -18.98
CA ALA A 124 -48.36 10.30 -19.62
C ALA A 124 -47.69 11.46 -18.86
N THR A 125 -46.71 12.17 -19.40
CA THR A 125 -46.75 12.95 -20.65
C THR A 125 -45.32 13.39 -21.01
N SER A 126 -45.05 13.51 -22.29
CA SER A 126 -43.87 14.15 -22.87
C SER A 126 -43.68 15.57 -22.32
N SER A 127 -42.72 15.79 -21.43
CA SER A 127 -42.21 17.14 -21.13
C SER A 127 -40.72 17.18 -21.47
N PRO A 128 -40.31 17.77 -22.61
CA PRO A 128 -38.93 17.76 -23.09
C PRO A 128 -37.93 18.57 -22.24
N TRP A 129 -38.41 19.35 -21.27
CA TRP A 129 -37.57 20.29 -20.51
C TRP A 129 -36.94 19.70 -19.24
N THR A 130 -37.14 18.41 -18.96
CA THR A 130 -36.61 17.76 -17.74
C THR A 130 -35.16 17.25 -17.86
N ASN A 131 -34.53 17.36 -19.04
CA ASN A 131 -33.18 16.85 -19.31
C ASN A 131 -32.05 17.75 -18.75
N THR A 132 -32.18 19.07 -18.84
CA THR A 132 -31.02 19.94 -18.64
C THR A 132 -30.55 19.95 -17.18
N ASN A 133 -31.49 19.88 -16.24
CA ASN A 133 -31.17 19.88 -14.81
C ASN A 133 -30.44 18.60 -14.37
N THR A 134 -30.77 17.44 -14.94
CA THR A 134 -30.08 16.19 -14.59
C THR A 134 -28.65 16.17 -15.10
N LYS A 135 -28.39 16.74 -16.29
CA LYS A 135 -27.03 16.88 -16.81
C LYS A 135 -26.17 17.80 -15.94
N LEU A 136 -26.73 18.91 -15.46
CA LEU A 136 -26.06 19.84 -14.55
C LEU A 136 -25.73 19.19 -13.20
N LEU A 137 -26.67 18.42 -12.63
CA LEU A 137 -26.46 17.63 -11.42
C LEU A 137 -25.37 16.57 -11.60
N LEU A 138 -25.37 15.83 -12.72
CA LEU A 138 -24.34 14.84 -13.03
C LEU A 138 -22.95 15.47 -13.20
N LEU A 139 -22.86 16.64 -13.85
CA LEU A 139 -21.60 17.38 -13.96
C LEU A 139 -21.11 17.87 -12.61
N LEU A 140 -21.99 18.41 -11.77
CA LEU A 140 -21.63 18.86 -10.42
C LEU A 140 -21.13 17.69 -9.56
N PHE A 141 -21.83 16.57 -9.59
CA PHE A 141 -21.45 15.35 -8.86
C PHE A 141 -20.09 14.84 -9.34
N SER A 142 -19.90 14.74 -10.66
CA SER A 142 -18.62 14.32 -11.25
C SER A 142 -17.45 15.24 -10.89
N VAL A 143 -17.64 16.56 -10.85
CA VAL A 143 -16.57 17.50 -10.44
C VAL A 143 -16.22 17.32 -8.97
N GLN A 144 -17.22 17.14 -8.11
CA GLN A 144 -17.00 16.88 -6.68
C GLN A 144 -16.24 15.56 -6.47
N ASP A 145 -16.61 14.51 -7.20
CA ASP A 145 -15.95 13.20 -7.13
C ASP A 145 -14.48 13.27 -7.56
N VAL A 146 -14.18 13.97 -8.66
CA VAL A 146 -12.82 14.18 -9.14
C VAL A 146 -12.00 14.96 -8.10
N GLY A 147 -12.56 16.02 -7.53
CA GLY A 147 -11.90 16.81 -6.49
C GLY A 147 -11.54 15.97 -5.25
N GLN A 148 -12.47 15.11 -4.81
CA GLN A 148 -12.26 14.23 -3.66
C GLN A 148 -11.23 13.14 -3.94
N ALA A 149 -11.26 12.53 -5.13
CA ALA A 149 -10.26 11.54 -5.54
C ALA A 149 -8.84 12.13 -5.61
N ILE A 150 -8.71 13.38 -6.08
CA ILE A 150 -7.44 14.10 -6.12
C ILE A 150 -6.92 14.36 -4.71
N LEU A 151 -7.76 14.91 -3.82
CA LEU A 151 -7.38 15.18 -2.43
C LEU A 151 -6.92 13.91 -1.71
N GLU A 152 -7.68 12.82 -1.84
CA GLU A 152 -7.32 11.52 -1.28
C GLU A 152 -5.98 11.01 -1.83
N GLY A 153 -5.76 11.14 -3.15
CA GLY A 153 -4.49 10.79 -3.78
C GLY A 153 -3.31 11.58 -3.24
N TYR A 154 -3.45 12.90 -3.07
CA TYR A 154 -2.42 13.74 -2.46
C TYR A 154 -2.17 13.40 -0.99
N SER A 155 -3.24 13.21 -0.20
CA SER A 155 -3.13 12.81 1.21
C SER A 155 -2.30 11.54 1.35
N ARG A 156 -2.56 10.51 0.52
CA ARG A 156 -1.79 9.26 0.54
C ARG A 156 -0.33 9.43 0.15
N VAL A 157 -0.04 10.25 -0.86
CA VAL A 157 1.35 10.55 -1.24
C VAL A 157 2.08 11.24 -0.09
N LEU A 158 1.42 12.19 0.58
CA LEU A 158 1.97 12.90 1.73
C LEU A 158 2.14 11.97 2.94
N GLU A 159 1.19 11.11 3.23
CA GLU A 159 1.26 10.11 4.31
C GLU A 159 2.41 9.13 4.07
N SER A 160 2.52 8.58 2.85
CA SER A 160 3.62 7.68 2.48
C SER A 160 4.98 8.38 2.58
N LEU A 161 5.07 9.64 2.13
CA LEU A 161 6.29 10.43 2.23
C LEU A 161 6.65 10.72 3.69
N ALA A 162 5.69 11.18 4.50
CA ALA A 162 5.88 11.47 5.92
C ALA A 162 6.36 10.22 6.66
N TYR A 163 5.71 9.08 6.41
CA TYR A 163 6.10 7.78 6.96
C TYR A 163 7.52 7.39 6.55
N ASN A 164 7.87 7.54 5.26
CA ASN A 164 9.22 7.25 4.77
C ASN A 164 10.29 8.13 5.40
N ILE A 165 9.99 9.40 5.69
CA ILE A 165 10.91 10.33 6.34
C ILE A 165 11.12 9.95 7.80
N VAL A 166 10.05 9.78 8.58
CA VAL A 166 10.12 9.39 10.00
C VAL A 166 10.95 8.13 10.16
N THR A 167 10.67 7.13 9.34
CA THR A 167 11.39 5.85 9.42
C THR A 167 12.83 5.91 8.96
N CYS A 168 13.17 6.81 8.03
CA CYS A 168 14.56 7.06 7.67
C CYS A 168 15.33 7.67 8.84
N ILE A 169 14.70 8.58 9.59
CA ILE A 169 15.28 9.18 10.79
C ILE A 169 15.51 8.11 11.86
N ASP A 170 14.51 7.26 12.14
CA ASP A 170 14.64 6.19 13.13
C ASP A 170 15.81 5.24 12.82
N ASP A 171 15.98 4.86 11.54
CA ASP A 171 17.10 4.01 11.12
C ASP A 171 18.46 4.69 11.27
N VAL A 172 18.57 5.99 10.99
CA VAL A 172 19.79 6.77 11.19
C VAL A 172 20.13 6.87 12.68
N LEU A 173 19.11 7.11 13.53
CA LEU A 173 19.28 7.17 14.99
C LEU A 173 19.72 5.81 15.55
N PHE A 174 19.10 4.71 15.08
CA PHE A 174 19.48 3.36 15.51
C PHE A 174 20.92 3.01 15.09
N ALA A 175 21.34 3.43 13.90
CA ALA A 175 22.71 3.24 13.44
C ALA A 175 23.73 4.04 14.29
N ASP A 176 23.41 5.28 14.69
CA ASP A 176 24.26 6.07 15.60
C ASP A 176 24.38 5.43 16.98
N GLU A 177 23.25 4.99 17.56
CA GLU A 177 23.25 4.34 18.87
C GLU A 177 24.04 3.02 18.85
N SER A 178 23.97 2.27 17.75
CA SER A 178 24.74 1.04 17.57
C SER A 178 26.24 1.30 17.40
N ALA A 179 26.63 2.39 16.74
CA ALA A 179 28.03 2.77 16.57
C ALA A 179 28.70 3.21 17.88
N ARG A 180 27.94 3.77 18.83
CA ARG A 180 28.43 4.19 20.16
C ARG A 180 28.65 3.03 21.14
N LYS A 181 28.05 1.87 20.88
CA LYS A 181 28.16 0.68 21.73
C LYS A 181 29.39 -0.19 21.39
N ILE A 182 30.20 0.23 20.41
CA ILE A 182 31.45 -0.41 19.98
C ILE A 182 32.62 0.46 20.45
#